data_AF-A0A8X6V679-F1
#
_entry.id   AF-A0A8X6V679-F1
#
_cell.length_a   1.000
_cell.length_b   1.000
_cell.length_c   1.000
_cell.angle_alpha   90.00
_cell.angle_beta   90.00
_cell.angle_gamma   90.00
#
_symmetry.space_group_name_H-M   'P 1'
#
loop_
_entity.id
_entity.type
_entity.pdbx_description
1 polymer ?
#
loop_
_entity_poly.entity_id
_entity_poly.type
_entity_poly.pdbx_seq_one_letter_code
_entity_poly.pdbx_strand_id
1 'polypeptide(L)'
;MMVRVYEDQALSMKFVYEWFARFREGCERVSDNPRRGRLETSVSDENIEKDMTQPFNKMFQRENPTKSPSPDRAGLTALTKC
;
A
#
# COMPACT_ATOMS: atom_id res chain seq x y z
N MET A 1 -24.89 -28.90 21.63
CA MET A 1 -25.72 -28.11 22.58
C MET A 1 -26.41 -26.95 21.88
N MET A 2 -25.69 -26.02 21.24
CA MET A 2 -26.34 -24.86 20.58
C MET A 2 -27.38 -25.23 19.51
N VAL A 3 -27.08 -26.18 18.63
CA VAL A 3 -28.03 -26.63 17.60
C VAL A 3 -29.34 -27.19 18.19
N ARG A 4 -29.31 -27.75 19.41
CA ARG A 4 -30.52 -28.27 20.05
C ARG A 4 -31.44 -27.16 20.60
N VAL A 5 -30.93 -25.95 20.80
CA VAL A 5 -31.66 -24.84 21.43
C VAL A 5 -32.00 -23.76 20.40
N TYR A 6 -31.08 -23.48 19.48
CA TYR A 6 -31.20 -22.42 18.50
C TYR A 6 -31.47 -22.92 17.08
N GLU A 7 -31.42 -24.24 16.86
CA GLU A 7 -31.68 -24.87 15.56
C GLU A 7 -30.93 -24.16 14.42
N ASP A 8 -31.65 -23.59 13.46
CA ASP A 8 -31.10 -22.90 12.29
C ASP A 8 -30.43 -21.56 12.62
N GLN A 9 -30.72 -20.98 13.78
CA GLN A 9 -30.09 -19.76 14.28
C GLN A 9 -28.81 -20.04 15.09
N ALA A 10 -28.42 -21.31 15.22
CA ALA A 10 -27.20 -21.67 15.91
C ALA A 10 -25.96 -21.14 15.16
N LEU A 11 -24.99 -20.64 15.93
CA LEU A 11 -23.69 -20.26 15.38
C LEU A 11 -23.03 -21.46 14.68
N SER A 12 -22.36 -21.18 13.56
CA SER A 12 -21.59 -22.20 12.86
C SER A 12 -20.43 -22.70 13.72
N MET A 13 -19.97 -23.92 13.47
CA MET A 13 -18.88 -24.53 14.22
C MET A 13 -17.60 -23.66 14.22
N LYS A 14 -17.33 -22.94 13.12
CA LYS A 14 -16.21 -22.01 13.01
C LYS A 14 -16.25 -20.92 14.08
N PHE A 15 -17.41 -20.28 14.26
CA PHE A 15 -17.59 -19.23 15.27
C PHE A 15 -17.44 -19.79 16.69
N VAL A 16 -17.97 -21.00 16.95
CA VAL A 16 -17.82 -21.65 18.26
C VAL A 16 -16.35 -21.86 18.61
N TYR A 17 -15.52 -22.31 17.67
CA TYR A 17 -14.09 -22.47 17.91
C TYR A 17 -13.33 -21.16 18.10
N GLU A 18 -13.70 -20.11 17.37
CA GLU A 18 -13.12 -18.78 17.56
C GLU A 18 -13.40 -18.23 18.96
N TRP A 19 -14.65 -18.32 19.42
CA TRP A 19 -15.02 -17.94 20.79
C TRP A 19 -14.31 -18.80 21.83
N PHE A 20 -14.21 -20.11 21.59
CA PHE A 20 -13.48 -21.00 22.49
C PHE A 20 -11.99 -20.61 22.63
N ALA A 21 -11.33 -20.27 21.52
CA ALA A 21 -9.95 -19.78 21.56
C ALA A 21 -9.83 -18.46 22.33
N ARG A 22 -10.73 -17.50 22.08
CA ARG A 22 -10.78 -16.21 22.80
C ARG A 22 -10.94 -16.38 24.30
N PHE A 23 -11.82 -17.29 24.73
CA PHE A 23 -11.98 -17.58 26.16
C PHE A 23 -10.72 -18.20 26.78
N ARG A 24 -10.02 -19.08 26.04
CA ARG A 24 -8.74 -19.63 26.50
C ARG A 24 -7.64 -18.58 26.62
N GLU A 25 -7.70 -17.53 25.82
CA GLU A 25 -6.80 -16.37 25.87
C GLU A 25 -7.19 -15.34 26.95
N GLY A 26 -8.28 -15.59 27.71
CA GLY A 26 -8.77 -14.68 28.75
C GLY A 26 -9.57 -13.49 28.20
N CYS A 27 -9.98 -13.52 26.93
CA CYS A 27 -10.82 -12.49 26.33
C CYS A 27 -12.30 -12.81 26.57
N GLU A 28 -12.85 -12.27 27.65
CA GLU A 28 -14.26 -12.47 28.05
C GLU A 28 -15.22 -11.44 27.44
N ARG A 29 -14.71 -10.52 26.61
CA ARG A 29 -15.53 -9.46 26.01
C ARG A 29 -16.51 -10.04 24.98
N VAL A 30 -17.80 -9.80 25.21
CA VAL A 30 -18.89 -10.22 24.30
C VAL A 30 -19.01 -9.29 23.08
N SER A 31 -18.56 -8.04 23.20
CA SER A 31 -18.58 -7.08 22.10
C SER A 31 -17.57 -7.43 21.01
N ASP A 32 -17.93 -7.16 19.75
CA ASP A 32 -16.98 -7.22 18.65
C ASP A 32 -15.78 -6.30 18.89
N ASN A 33 -14.62 -6.72 18.39
CA ASN A 33 -13.47 -5.84 18.35
C ASN A 33 -13.78 -4.65 17.42
N PRO A 34 -13.20 -3.47 17.69
CA PRO A 34 -13.33 -2.34 16.78
C PRO A 34 -12.98 -2.80 15.37
N ARG A 35 -13.92 -2.64 14.44
CA ARG A 35 -13.73 -3.03 13.05
C ARG A 35 -12.51 -2.26 12.56
N ARG A 36 -11.45 -2.96 12.13
CA ARG A 36 -10.35 -2.31 11.42
C ARG A 36 -11.00 -1.66 10.20
N GLY A 37 -11.16 -0.34 10.25
CA GLY A 37 -11.69 0.43 9.14
C GLY A 37 -10.74 0.40 7.95
N ARG A 38 -11.05 1.19 6.92
CA ARG A 38 -10.05 1.52 5.91
C ARG A 38 -8.84 2.12 6.65
N LEU A 39 -7.69 1.48 6.51
CA LEU A 39 -6.44 2.06 6.97
C LEU A 39 -6.30 3.42 6.27
N GLU A 40 -6.32 4.51 7.03
CA GLU A 40 -5.97 5.85 6.52
C GLU A 40 -4.45 5.94 6.31
N THR A 41 -3.88 4.99 5.56
CA THR A 41 -2.46 5.01 5.18
C THR A 41 -2.14 6.13 4.18
N SER A 42 -3.15 6.87 3.72
CA SER A 42 -2.99 8.03 2.84
C SER A 42 -2.84 9.36 3.59
N VAL A 43 -3.00 9.39 4.91
CA VAL A 43 -2.95 10.60 5.75
C VAL A 43 -1.78 10.49 6.73
N SER A 44 -0.57 10.20 6.24
CA SER A 44 0.63 10.58 6.99
C SER A 44 1.00 12.00 6.58
N ASP A 45 1.50 12.80 7.53
CA ASP A 45 1.93 14.17 7.27
C ASP A 45 2.92 14.25 6.09
N GLU A 46 3.74 13.21 5.91
CA GLU A 46 4.70 13.08 4.81
C GLU A 46 4.04 12.95 3.43
N ASN A 47 2.89 12.28 3.35
CA ASN A 47 2.12 12.16 2.10
C ASN A 47 1.34 13.45 1.81
N ILE A 48 0.83 14.09 2.87
CA ILE A 48 0.10 15.35 2.80
C ILE A 48 1.00 16.49 2.33
N GLU A 49 2.21 16.61 2.88
CA GLU A 49 3.19 17.60 2.44
C GLU A 49 3.62 17.37 0.99
N LYS A 50 3.83 16.11 0.56
CA LYS A 50 4.20 15.83 -0.84
C LYS A 50 3.09 16.17 -1.82
N ASP A 51 1.84 15.90 -1.48
CA ASP A 51 0.69 16.13 -2.37
C ASP A 51 0.25 17.61 -2.37
N MET A 52 0.30 18.31 -1.23
CA MET A 52 -0.07 19.72 -1.14
C MET A 52 1.03 20.67 -1.63
N THR A 53 2.31 20.26 -1.56
CA THR A 53 3.47 21.07 -1.99
C THR A 53 3.89 20.80 -3.45
N GLN A 54 3.07 20.09 -4.25
CA GLN A 54 3.18 20.11 -5.71
C GLN A 54 2.15 21.09 -6.35
N PRO A 55 2.24 22.41 -6.15
CA PRO A 55 1.54 23.33 -7.02
C PRO A 55 2.27 23.38 -8.37
N PHE A 56 1.53 23.06 -9.44
CA PHE A 56 1.66 23.65 -10.79
C PHE A 56 2.88 23.29 -11.67
N ASN A 57 4.06 22.97 -11.12
CA ASN A 57 5.29 22.82 -11.93
C ASN A 57 5.36 21.55 -12.79
N LYS A 58 4.48 20.57 -12.59
CA LYS A 58 4.44 19.36 -13.43
C LYS A 58 3.66 19.53 -14.74
N MET A 59 2.89 20.62 -14.88
CA MET A 59 2.20 20.94 -16.14
C MET A 59 3.11 21.66 -17.16
N PHE A 60 4.17 22.35 -16.71
CA PHE A 60 5.04 23.14 -17.59
C PHE A 60 6.24 22.40 -18.20
N GLN A 61 6.40 21.09 -17.96
CA GLN A 61 7.43 20.29 -18.63
C GLN A 61 6.92 19.60 -19.91
N ARG A 62 6.16 20.32 -20.74
CA ARG A 62 6.02 19.99 -22.17
C ARG A 62 6.91 20.92 -22.99
N GLU A 63 8.22 20.77 -22.87
CA GLU A 63 9.10 21.19 -23.96
C GLU A 63 9.18 20.02 -24.96
N ASN A 64 8.59 20.27 -26.12
CA ASN A 64 8.60 19.40 -27.30
C ASN A 64 9.86 19.67 -28.15
N PRO A 65 10.16 18.82 -29.16
CA PRO A 65 11.48 18.28 -29.45
C PRO A 65 12.37 19.18 -30.32
N THR A 66 13.63 18.73 -30.50
CA THR A 66 14.63 19.08 -31.54
C THR A 66 15.85 19.84 -31.04
N LYS A 67 16.89 19.09 -30.62
CA LYS A 67 18.24 19.25 -31.18
C LYS A 67 19.12 18.05 -30.80
N SER A 68 19.18 17.05 -31.68
CA SER A 68 20.38 16.24 -31.76
C SER A 68 21.52 17.13 -32.29
N PRO A 69 22.70 17.05 -31.68
CA PRO A 69 23.90 16.99 -32.48
C PRO A 69 24.66 15.71 -32.12
N SER A 70 24.72 14.82 -33.11
CA SER A 70 25.74 13.78 -33.19
C SER A 70 27.12 14.43 -33.08
N PRO A 71 28.01 13.99 -32.18
CA PRO A 71 29.43 14.18 -32.39
C PRO A 71 29.96 12.93 -33.07
N ASP A 72 30.11 13.04 -34.39
CA ASP A 72 30.94 12.16 -35.17
C ASP A 72 32.36 12.12 -34.57
N ARG A 73 32.81 10.90 -34.29
CA ARG A 73 34.08 10.38 -34.82
C ARG A 73 35.33 11.23 -34.52
N ALA A 74 35.88 11.10 -33.33
CA ALA A 74 37.29 11.41 -33.06
C ALA A 74 37.87 10.45 -32.00
N GLY A 75 38.24 9.26 -32.45
CA GLY A 75 38.85 8.22 -31.62
C GLY A 75 39.70 7.25 -32.44
N LEU A 76 40.42 7.75 -33.45
CA LEU A 76 41.46 7.00 -34.17
C LEU A 76 42.59 7.95 -34.58
N THR A 77 43.38 8.37 -33.60
CA THR A 77 44.76 8.85 -33.80
C THR A 77 45.63 8.29 -32.69
N ALA A 78 45.95 7.00 -32.79
CA ALA A 78 47.05 6.37 -32.08
C ALA A 78 47.84 5.54 -33.09
N LEU A 79 48.63 6.21 -33.93
CA LEU A 79 49.69 5.62 -34.74
C LEU A 79 50.58 6.73 -35.30
N THR A 80 51.56 7.17 -34.50
CA THR A 80 52.86 7.66 -34.96
C THR A 80 53.83 7.70 -33.77
N LYS A 81 54.71 6.69 -33.73
CA LYS A 81 56.14 6.70 -33.33
C LYS A 81 56.45 7.19 -31.90
N CYS A 82 56.99 6.37 -31.00
CA CYS A 82 58.14 5.48 -31.17
C CYS A 82 57.92 4.07 -30.63
#